data_AF-A0A920JTW3-F1
#
_entry.id   AF-A0A920JTW3-F1
#
_cell.length_a   1.000
_cell.length_b   1.000
_cell.length_c   1.000
_cell.angle_alpha   90.00
_cell.angle_beta   90.00
_cell.angle_gamma   90.00
#
_symmetry.space_group_name_H-M   'P 1'
#
loop_
_entity.id
_entity.type
_entity.pdbx_description
1 polymer ?
#
loop_
_entity_poly.entity_id
_entity_poly.type
_entity_poly.pdbx_seq_one_letter_code
_entity_poly.pdbx_strand_id
1 'polypeptide(L)'
;MLVEPNRPQGMFKEYKDDPERTAATRKGDWYITGDRAYVDKDGYFWFVSRADDVILSPGYRIGPFEVESALLEHPSVAESAVVSAR
;
A
#
# COMPACT_ATOMS: atom_id res chain seq x y z
N MET A 1 19.72 14.62 -21.82
CA MET A 1 20.75 13.97 -21.00
C MET A 1 20.02 12.95 -20.15
N LEU A 2 20.13 11.67 -20.48
CA LEU A 2 19.46 10.59 -19.77
C LEU A 2 20.22 10.37 -18.47
N VAL A 3 19.67 10.86 -17.35
CA VAL A 3 20.18 10.54 -16.03
C VAL A 3 19.44 9.28 -15.61
N GLU A 4 20.16 8.16 -15.50
CA GLU A 4 19.63 6.96 -14.87
C GLU A 4 19.00 7.33 -13.52
N PRO A 5 17.79 6.83 -13.19
CA PRO A 5 17.15 7.17 -11.91
C PRO A 5 17.93 6.49 -10.81
N ASN A 6 18.93 7.17 -10.28
CA ASN A 6 19.76 6.67 -9.21
C ASN A 6 18.87 6.51 -7.98
N ARG A 7 18.65 5.25 -7.55
CA ARG A 7 17.76 4.91 -6.46
C ARG A 7 18.26 5.62 -5.19
N PRO A 8 17.46 6.49 -4.54
CA PRO A 8 17.96 7.26 -3.39
C PRO A 8 18.30 6.33 -2.22
N GLN A 9 19.37 6.68 -1.49
CA GLN A 9 19.78 5.94 -0.29
C GLN A 9 18.64 5.95 0.74
N GLY A 10 18.32 4.78 1.30
CA GLY A 10 17.22 4.59 2.26
C GLY A 10 15.95 3.96 1.69
N MET A 11 15.86 3.77 0.36
CA MET A 11 14.75 3.05 -0.25
C MET A 11 14.82 1.54 0.03
N PHE A 12 13.67 0.95 0.36
CA PHE A 12 13.47 -0.49 0.42
C PHE A 12 13.98 -1.18 -0.86
N LYS A 13 14.66 -2.31 -0.73
CA LYS A 13 15.34 -2.99 -1.85
C LYS A 13 14.39 -3.84 -2.69
N GLU A 14 13.71 -4.81 -2.08
CA GLU A 14 12.87 -5.80 -2.76
C GLU A 14 12.05 -6.59 -1.74
N TYR A 15 10.87 -7.08 -2.16
CA TYR A 15 10.14 -8.09 -1.40
C TYR A 15 10.91 -9.40 -1.49
N LYS A 16 11.26 -9.94 -0.32
CA LYS A 16 12.01 -11.18 -0.23
C LYS A 16 11.19 -12.31 -0.86
N ASP A 17 11.83 -13.07 -1.74
CA ASP A 17 11.25 -14.23 -2.44
C ASP A 17 10.03 -13.90 -3.33
N ASP A 18 9.79 -12.62 -3.64
CA ASP A 18 8.65 -12.16 -4.45
C ASP A 18 9.08 -11.10 -5.49
N PRO A 19 9.70 -11.55 -6.61
CA PRO A 19 10.20 -10.66 -7.65
C PRO A 19 9.07 -9.99 -8.44
N GLU A 20 7.93 -10.65 -8.60
CA GLU A 20 6.76 -10.10 -9.30
C GLU A 20 6.18 -8.91 -8.55
N ARG A 21 5.99 -9.05 -7.23
CA ARG A 21 5.51 -7.94 -6.39
C ARG A 21 6.51 -6.79 -6.35
N THR A 22 7.81 -7.10 -6.36
CA THR A 22 8.85 -6.06 -6.45
C THR A 22 8.75 -5.30 -7.77
N ALA A 23 8.58 -5.98 -8.90
CA ALA A 23 8.40 -5.36 -10.21
C ALA A 23 7.10 -4.52 -10.28
N ALA A 24 6.01 -5.00 -9.67
CA ALA A 24 4.73 -4.30 -9.63
C ALA A 24 4.78 -2.95 -8.88
N THR A 25 5.73 -2.76 -7.96
CA THR A 25 5.92 -1.46 -7.28
C THR A 25 6.58 -0.39 -8.14
N ARG A 26 6.96 -0.69 -9.39
CA ARG A 26 7.61 0.29 -10.27
C ARG A 26 6.76 0.61 -11.49
N LYS A 27 6.75 1.89 -11.86
CA LYS A 27 6.17 2.37 -13.11
C LYS A 27 7.19 3.28 -13.79
N GLY A 28 7.93 2.71 -14.76
CA GLY A 28 9.09 3.37 -15.35
C GLY A 28 10.14 3.67 -14.29
N ASP A 29 10.53 4.94 -14.20
CA ASP A 29 11.55 5.42 -13.26
C ASP A 29 11.02 5.64 -11.83
N TRP A 30 9.71 5.50 -11.62
CA TRP A 30 9.04 5.83 -10.38
C TRP A 30 8.74 4.60 -9.52
N TYR A 31 8.95 4.73 -8.21
CA TYR A 31 8.44 3.80 -7.21
C TYR A 31 7.03 4.22 -6.79
N ILE A 32 6.08 3.30 -6.91
CA ILE A 32 4.70 3.50 -6.54
C ILE A 32 4.53 3.05 -5.08
N THR A 33 4.29 3.99 -4.18
CA THR A 33 4.11 3.71 -2.75
C THR A 33 2.78 3.01 -2.43
N GLY A 34 1.82 3.06 -3.37
CA GLY A 34 0.44 2.62 -3.18
C GLY A 34 -0.44 3.66 -2.47
N ASP A 35 0.10 4.83 -2.12
CA ASP A 35 -0.66 5.91 -1.50
C ASP A 35 -1.21 6.87 -2.56
N ARG A 36 -2.46 7.28 -2.42
CA ARG A 36 -3.08 8.36 -3.21
C ARG A 36 -3.05 9.64 -2.40
N ALA A 37 -2.52 10.69 -3.02
CA ALA A 37 -2.50 12.03 -2.47
C ALA A 37 -2.83 13.04 -3.57
N TYR A 38 -3.29 14.22 -3.19
CA TYR A 38 -3.32 15.37 -4.09
C TYR A 38 -2.32 16.42 -3.61
N VAL A 39 -1.82 17.22 -4.55
CA VAL A 39 -0.90 18.32 -4.27
C VAL A 39 -1.73 19.61 -4.30
N ASP A 40 -1.62 20.43 -3.27
CA ASP A 40 -2.26 21.74 -3.27
C ASP A 40 -1.47 22.77 -4.08
N LYS A 41 -2.01 23.99 -4.20
CA LYS A 41 -1.39 25.10 -4.93
C LYS A 41 -0.04 25.54 -4.35
N ASP A 42 0.24 25.20 -3.09
CA ASP A 42 1.44 25.59 -2.35
C ASP A 42 2.48 24.46 -2.36
N GLY A 43 2.18 23.33 -3.02
CA GLY A 43 3.08 22.19 -3.19
C GLY A 43 3.03 21.16 -2.05
N TYR A 44 2.08 21.28 -1.12
CA TYR A 44 1.91 20.30 -0.05
C TYR A 44 1.12 19.09 -0.52
N PHE A 45 1.54 17.92 -0.04
CA PHE A 45 0.88 16.65 -0.30
C PHE A 45 -0.18 16.38 0.76
N TRP A 46 -1.41 16.19 0.29
CA TRP A 46 -2.55 15.82 1.10
C TRP A 46 -2.90 14.35 0.84
N PHE A 47 -2.69 13.51 1.86
CA PHE A 47 -3.02 12.09 1.79
C PHE A 47 -4.54 11.90 1.72
N VAL A 48 -4.99 11.06 0.78
CA VAL A 48 -6.42 10.78 0.54
C VAL A 48 -6.77 9.37 0.96
N SER A 49 -6.07 8.39 0.40
CA SER A 49 -6.37 6.98 0.64
C SER A 49 -5.23 6.10 0.16
N ARG A 50 -5.25 4.83 0.57
CA ARG A 50 -4.48 3.78 -0.11
C ARG A 50 -5.15 3.41 -1.43
N ALA A 51 -4.35 2.97 -2.39
CA ALA A 51 -4.82 2.41 -3.66
C ALA A 51 -5.06 0.89 -3.56
N ASP A 52 -4.43 0.23 -2.57
CA ASP A 52 -4.68 -1.15 -2.18
C ASP A 52 -5.66 -1.21 -0.99
N ASP A 53 -6.25 -2.39 -0.74
CA ASP A 53 -7.30 -2.59 0.27
C ASP A 53 -6.81 -2.45 1.73
N VAL A 54 -5.61 -1.93 1.95
CA VAL A 54 -5.02 -1.75 3.29
C VAL A 54 -5.78 -0.67 4.07
N ILE A 55 -6.26 -1.05 5.25
CA ILE A 55 -6.98 -0.14 6.16
C ILE A 55 -5.97 0.57 7.05
N LEU A 56 -6.09 1.90 7.13
CA LEU A 56 -5.36 2.74 8.07
C LEU A 56 -6.24 3.03 9.29
N SER A 57 -5.87 2.47 10.43
CA SER A 57 -6.39 2.81 11.76
C SER A 57 -5.29 3.59 12.48
N PRO A 58 -5.55 4.61 13.32
CA PRO A 58 -4.53 5.54 13.84
C PRO A 58 -3.20 4.89 14.25
N GLY A 59 -2.20 4.97 13.35
CA GLY A 59 -0.85 4.42 13.51
C GLY A 59 -0.60 2.99 13.01
N TYR A 60 -1.64 2.25 12.63
CA TYR A 60 -1.58 0.84 12.22
C TYR A 60 -1.98 0.64 10.76
N ARG A 61 -1.16 -0.13 10.05
CA ARG A 61 -1.45 -0.66 8.72
C ARG A 61 -2.04 -2.05 8.87
N ILE A 62 -3.32 -2.20 8.57
CA ILE A 62 -4.06 -3.44 8.77
C ILE A 62 -4.41 -4.01 7.39
N GLY A 63 -3.96 -5.24 7.12
CA GLY A 63 -4.43 -5.96 5.94
C GLY A 63 -5.86 -6.45 6.18
N PRO A 64 -6.82 -6.19 5.26
CA PRO A 64 -8.20 -6.67 5.42
C PRO A 64 -8.23 -8.20 5.50
N PHE A 65 -7.35 -8.87 4.75
CA PHE A 65 -7.18 -10.33 4.77
C PHE A 65 -6.84 -10.88 6.16
N GLU A 66 -6.02 -10.18 6.95
CA GLU A 66 -5.68 -10.64 8.30
C GLU A 66 -6.92 -10.67 9.20
N VAL A 67 -7.80 -9.67 9.04
CA VAL A 67 -9.04 -9.56 9.81
C VAL A 67 -10.10 -10.53 9.29
N GLU A 68 -10.22 -10.68 7.97
CA GLU A 68 -11.12 -11.64 7.33
C GLU A 68 -10.77 -13.08 7.72
N SER A 69 -9.49 -13.45 7.65
CA SER A 69 -9.02 -14.79 8.03
C SER A 69 -9.34 -15.08 9.50
N ALA A 70 -9.19 -14.11 10.40
CA ALA A 70 -9.56 -14.27 11.81
C ALA A 70 -11.09 -14.41 12.02
N LEU A 71 -11.90 -13.70 11.23
CA LEU A 71 -13.36 -13.82 11.29
C LEU A 71 -13.84 -15.18 10.80
N LEU A 72 -13.22 -15.73 9.75
CA LEU A 72 -13.55 -17.04 9.19
C LEU A 72 -13.24 -18.22 10.13
N GLU A 73 -12.36 -18.04 11.12
CA GLU A 73 -12.13 -19.05 12.16
C GLU A 73 -13.32 -19.21 13.11
N HIS A 74 -14.24 -18.23 13.15
CA HIS A 74 -15.39 -18.27 14.04
C HIS A 74 -16.53 -19.11 13.43
N PRO A 75 -17.06 -20.15 14.12
CA PRO A 75 -18.04 -21.09 13.55
C PRO A 75 -19.39 -20.47 13.18
N SER A 76 -19.66 -19.23 13.60
CA SER A 76 -20.86 -18.47 13.21
C SER A 76 -20.68 -17.61 11.95
N VAL A 77 -19.47 -17.56 11.38
CA VAL A 77 -19.16 -16.74 10.20
C VAL A 77 -19.05 -17.66 8.98
N ALA A 78 -19.92 -17.46 8.00
CA ALA A 78 -19.88 -18.20 6.73
C ALA A 78 -18.94 -17.54 5.71
N GLU A 79 -18.96 -16.20 5.63
CA GLU A 79 -18.11 -15.38 4.77
C GLU A 79 -17.85 -14.03 5.48
N SER A 80 -16.72 -13.37 5.18
CA SER A 80 -16.37 -12.06 5.71
C SER A 80 -15.69 -11.19 4.67
N ALA A 81 -16.04 -9.89 4.64
CA ALA A 81 -15.33 -8.87 3.87
C ALA A 81 -15.08 -7.64 4.76
N VAL A 82 -13.81 -7.22 4.87
CA VAL A 82 -13.39 -6.15 5.77
C VAL A 82 -13.04 -4.91 4.97
N VAL A 83 -13.74 -3.82 5.24
CA VAL A 83 -13.57 -2.52 4.55
C VAL A 83 -13.27 -1.42 5.55
N SER A 84 -12.65 -0.34 5.07
CA SER A 84 -12.51 0.88 5.88
C SER A 84 -13.89 1.48 6.17
N ALA A 85 -14.15 1.79 7.45
CA ALA A 85 -15.32 2.56 7.86
C ALA A 85 -14.96 4.05 7.91
N ARG A 86 -15.94 4.87 7.51
CA ARG A 86 -15.79 6.32 7.30
C ARG A 86 -15.48 7.09 8.58
#